data_AF-A0A418GJE4-F1
#
_entry.id   AF-A0A418GJE4-F1
#
_cell.length_a   1.000
_cell.length_b   1.000
_cell.length_c   1.000
_cell.angle_alpha   90.00
_cell.angle_beta   90.00
_cell.angle_gamma   90.00
#
_symmetry.space_group_name_H-M   'P 1'
#
loop_
_entity.id
_entity.type
_entity.pdbx_description
1 polymer ?
#
loop_
_entity_poly.entity_id
_entity_poly.type
_entity_poly.pdbx_seq_one_letter_code
_entity_poly.pdbx_strand_id
1 'polypeptide(L)'
;DATATLQAMQSCRQETAALERLDCYDRILAPEQAGFGGAALVKARYQGEAWARATEQEKRRQGNTTELLVTQVPGERPTVVITTPAIGHVPPRPVLMFSCVDNITRMQVALMHPLDVHDIAVTLNADSRALRSHWFVRENGTLLESSRG
;
A
#
# COMPACT_ATOMS: atom_id res chain seq x y z
N ASP A 1 13.89 -31.04 -7.62
CA ASP A 1 12.74 -31.65 -8.33
C ASP A 1 11.48 -30.81 -8.23
N ALA A 2 11.09 -30.15 -9.32
CA ALA A 2 9.92 -29.27 -9.36
C ALA A 2 8.58 -30.01 -9.12
N THR A 3 8.49 -31.27 -9.52
CA THR A 3 7.34 -32.15 -9.28
C THR A 3 7.14 -32.49 -7.80
N ALA A 4 8.23 -32.72 -7.07
CA ALA A 4 8.18 -32.98 -5.64
C ALA A 4 7.75 -31.73 -4.85
N THR A 5 8.24 -30.55 -5.23
CA THR A 5 7.81 -29.28 -4.65
C THR A 5 6.32 -29.02 -4.89
N LEU A 6 5.82 -29.26 -6.11
CA LEU A 6 4.40 -29.12 -6.43
C LEU A 6 3.51 -30.04 -5.60
N GLN A 7 3.91 -31.30 -5.40
CA GLN A 7 3.18 -32.23 -4.55
C GLN A 7 3.18 -31.77 -3.08
N ALA A 8 4.32 -31.31 -2.57
CA ALA A 8 4.40 -30.78 -1.21
C ALA A 8 3.50 -29.54 -1.01
N MET A 9 3.43 -28.64 -2.00
CA MET A 9 2.53 -27.48 -1.98
C MET A 9 1.05 -27.87 -2.02
N GLN A 10 0.70 -28.93 -2.75
CA GLN A 10 -0.67 -29.49 -2.77
C GLN A 10 -1.05 -30.05 -1.41
N SER A 11 -0.12 -30.66 -0.68
CA SER A 11 -0.34 -31.13 0.69
C SER A 11 -0.59 -29.99 1.67
N CYS A 12 0.21 -28.90 1.63
CA CYS A 12 -0.03 -27.72 2.48
C CYS A 12 -1.41 -27.10 2.29
N ARG A 13 -1.99 -27.22 1.09
CA ARG A 13 -3.33 -26.70 0.81
C ARG A 13 -4.42 -27.34 1.67
N GLN A 14 -4.17 -28.57 2.16
CA GLN A 14 -5.12 -29.31 3.00
C GLN A 14 -5.14 -28.83 4.45
N GLU A 15 -4.14 -28.05 4.89
CA GLU A 15 -4.13 -27.50 6.23
C GLU A 15 -5.30 -26.55 6.44
N THR A 16 -6.05 -26.72 7.52
CA THR A 16 -7.28 -25.94 7.75
C THR A 16 -6.96 -24.56 8.34
N ALA A 17 -6.03 -24.51 9.30
CA ALA A 17 -5.58 -23.28 9.95
C ALA A 17 -4.74 -22.43 9.01
N ALA A 18 -5.10 -21.15 8.87
CA ALA A 18 -4.47 -20.25 7.92
C ALA A 18 -2.98 -20.00 8.21
N LEU A 19 -2.61 -19.90 9.49
CA LEU A 19 -1.22 -19.66 9.88
C LEU A 19 -0.35 -20.90 9.71
N GLU A 20 -0.88 -22.09 10.00
CA GLU A 20 -0.16 -23.36 9.80
C GLU A 20 0.04 -23.66 8.31
N ARG A 21 -0.96 -23.37 7.49
CA ARG A 21 -0.86 -23.44 6.03
C ARG A 21 0.22 -22.51 5.47
N LEU A 22 0.33 -21.29 6.02
CA LEU A 22 1.37 -20.34 5.64
C LEU A 22 2.76 -20.85 6.03
N ASP A 23 2.94 -21.31 7.27
CA ASP A 23 4.20 -21.90 7.75
C ASP A 23 4.62 -23.13 6.92
N CYS A 24 3.66 -23.96 6.51
CA CYS A 24 3.91 -25.10 5.63
C CYS A 24 4.50 -24.68 4.28
N TYR A 25 3.94 -23.63 3.64
CA TYR A 25 4.49 -23.08 2.40
C TYR A 25 5.88 -22.49 2.60
N ASP A 26 6.10 -21.74 3.68
CA ASP A 26 7.37 -21.08 3.97
C ASP A 26 8.51 -22.09 4.12
N ARG A 27 8.25 -23.27 4.69
CA ARG A 27 9.24 -24.35 4.82
C ARG A 27 9.61 -24.99 3.48
N ILE A 28 8.65 -25.12 2.55
CA ILE A 28 8.86 -25.78 1.25
C ILE A 28 9.47 -24.82 0.22
N LEU A 29 9.15 -23.53 0.34
CA LEU A 29 9.55 -22.48 -0.59
C LEU A 29 10.64 -21.58 -0.01
N ALA A 30 11.31 -22.01 1.08
CA ALA A 30 12.37 -21.24 1.71
C ALA A 30 13.41 -20.80 0.65
N PRO A 31 13.73 -19.48 0.56
CA PRO A 31 14.57 -18.97 -0.50
C PRO A 31 15.99 -19.55 -0.42
N GLU A 32 16.56 -19.94 -1.56
CA GLU A 32 17.90 -20.56 -1.66
C GLU A 32 19.06 -19.65 -1.21
N GLN A 33 18.81 -18.39 -0.89
CA GLN A 33 19.83 -17.45 -0.43
C GLN A 33 19.94 -17.45 1.09
N ALA A 34 20.78 -18.36 1.60
CA ALA A 34 21.31 -18.36 2.96
C ALA A 34 22.16 -17.09 3.21
N GLY A 35 21.51 -15.95 3.38
CA GLY A 35 22.14 -14.64 3.50
C GLY A 35 21.15 -13.48 3.67
N PHE A 36 19.85 -13.73 3.42
CA PHE A 36 18.79 -12.75 3.62
C PHE A 36 18.52 -12.42 5.10
N GLY A 37 19.18 -13.08 6.05
CA GLY A 37 19.06 -12.78 7.49
C GLY A 37 19.88 -11.58 7.96
N GLY A 38 20.96 -11.23 7.26
CA GLY A 38 21.90 -10.17 7.69
C GLY A 38 21.72 -8.83 6.98
N ALA A 39 21.39 -8.85 5.68
CA ALA A 39 21.20 -7.64 4.89
C ALA A 39 19.77 -7.07 4.97
N ALA A 40 18.77 -7.88 5.35
CA ALA A 40 17.38 -7.44 5.52
C ALA A 40 17.14 -6.55 6.75
N LEU A 41 18.11 -6.45 7.67
CA LEU A 41 18.05 -5.54 8.81
C LEU A 41 18.44 -4.11 8.47
N VAL A 42 19.03 -3.87 7.30
CA VAL A 42 18.91 -2.55 6.69
C VAL A 42 17.47 -2.51 6.20
N LYS A 43 16.55 -1.97 7.01
CA LYS A 43 15.23 -1.53 6.55
C LYS A 43 15.49 -0.73 5.29
N ALA A 44 15.37 -1.37 4.12
CA ALA A 44 15.49 -0.68 2.87
C ALA A 44 14.49 0.46 3.00
N ARG A 45 14.91 1.69 2.67
CA ARG A 45 13.99 2.84 2.55
C ARG A 45 13.10 2.62 1.32
N TYR A 46 12.46 1.46 1.26
CA TYR A 46 11.49 1.09 0.27
C TYR A 46 10.25 1.91 0.64
N GLN A 47 10.21 3.11 0.09
CA GLN A 47 8.98 3.88 0.03
C GLN A 47 7.99 2.99 -0.71
N GLY A 48 6.90 2.63 -0.04
CA GLY A 48 6.01 1.62 -0.58
C GLY A 48 5.35 2.07 -1.89
N GLU A 49 4.84 1.10 -2.64
CA GLU A 49 4.36 1.33 -4.00
C GLU A 49 3.21 2.35 -4.05
N ALA A 50 2.36 2.42 -3.03
CA ALA A 50 1.26 3.37 -3.02
C ALA A 50 1.76 4.80 -2.80
N TRP A 51 2.71 5.01 -1.88
CA TRP A 51 3.35 6.31 -1.71
C TRP A 51 4.09 6.75 -2.98
N ALA A 52 4.85 5.84 -3.59
CA ALA A 52 5.58 6.12 -4.83
C ALA A 52 4.62 6.51 -5.97
N ARG A 53 3.51 5.78 -6.11
CA ARG A 53 2.46 6.08 -7.11
C ARG A 53 1.84 7.46 -6.90
N ALA A 54 1.49 7.80 -5.66
CA ALA A 54 0.90 9.10 -5.34
C ALA A 54 1.85 10.25 -5.66
N THR A 55 3.11 10.13 -5.22
CA THR A 55 4.12 11.18 -5.41
C THR A 55 4.56 11.30 -6.87
N GLU A 56 4.71 10.20 -7.59
CA GLU A 56 5.06 10.23 -9.01
C GLU A 56 3.95 10.83 -9.87
N GLN A 57 2.69 10.58 -9.54
CA GLN A 57 1.58 11.24 -10.22
C GLN A 57 1.58 12.75 -9.98
N GLU A 58 1.81 13.19 -8.74
CA GLU A 58 1.84 14.62 -8.39
C GLU A 58 3.06 15.36 -8.93
N LYS A 59 4.18 14.68 -9.23
CA LYS A 59 5.31 15.30 -9.96
C LYS A 59 4.92 15.81 -11.35
N ARG A 60 3.85 15.27 -11.95
CA ARG A 60 3.34 15.72 -13.26
C ARG A 60 2.54 17.01 -13.17
N ARG A 61 2.19 17.47 -11.96
CA ARG A 61 1.45 18.70 -11.74
C ARG A 61 2.30 19.90 -12.12
N GLN A 62 1.71 20.82 -12.87
CA GLN A 62 2.30 22.11 -13.16
C GLN A 62 1.63 23.20 -12.31
N GLY A 63 2.45 24.08 -11.73
CA GLY A 63 1.98 25.15 -10.86
C GLY A 63 1.46 24.64 -9.50
N ASN A 64 0.66 25.47 -8.84
CA ASN A 64 0.17 25.25 -7.48
C ASN A 64 -1.31 24.84 -7.40
N THR A 65 -1.87 24.29 -8.48
CA THR A 65 -3.28 23.89 -8.54
C THR A 65 -3.58 22.72 -7.59
N THR A 66 -4.83 22.58 -7.19
CA THR A 66 -5.31 21.47 -6.33
C THR A 66 -6.36 20.62 -7.02
N GLU A 67 -6.52 20.80 -8.34
CA GLU A 67 -7.40 19.99 -9.18
C GLU A 67 -7.01 18.52 -9.13
N LEU A 68 -7.99 17.63 -9.27
CA LEU A 68 -7.73 16.19 -9.26
C LEU A 68 -6.96 15.79 -10.52
N LEU A 69 -5.78 15.19 -10.35
CA LEU A 69 -5.09 14.50 -11.43
C LEU A 69 -5.62 13.08 -11.50
N VAL A 70 -5.83 12.58 -12.72
CA VAL A 70 -6.38 11.24 -12.97
C VAL A 70 -5.47 10.51 -13.94
N THR A 71 -5.03 9.32 -13.56
CA THR A 71 -4.36 8.36 -14.45
C THR A 71 -5.18 7.08 -14.49
N GLN A 72 -5.36 6.53 -15.69
CA GLN A 72 -6.06 5.27 -15.91
C GLN A 72 -5.21 4.38 -16.82
N VAL A 73 -4.99 3.15 -16.39
CA VAL A 73 -4.31 2.10 -17.16
C VAL A 73 -5.30 0.95 -17.31
N PRO A 74 -5.85 0.72 -18.52
CA PRO A 74 -6.73 -0.41 -18.79
C PRO A 74 -5.93 -1.71 -18.92
N GLY A 75 -6.61 -2.87 -18.82
CA GLY A 75 -6.01 -4.19 -18.98
C GLY A 75 -6.66 -5.23 -18.07
N GLU A 76 -6.07 -6.43 -18.00
CA GLU A 76 -6.50 -7.49 -17.06
C GLU A 76 -6.40 -7.07 -15.59
N ARG A 77 -5.45 -6.17 -15.31
CA ARG A 77 -5.18 -5.56 -14.01
C ARG A 77 -5.39 -4.04 -14.08
N PRO A 78 -6.66 -3.59 -14.11
CA PRO A 78 -6.96 -2.18 -14.31
C PRO A 78 -6.45 -1.37 -13.12
N THR A 79 -5.86 -0.22 -13.42
CA THR A 79 -5.38 0.73 -12.42
C THR A 79 -5.98 2.11 -12.68
N VAL A 80 -6.67 2.66 -11.69
CA VAL A 80 -7.15 4.06 -11.68
C VAL A 80 -6.55 4.76 -10.47
N VAL A 81 -5.97 5.93 -10.69
CA VAL A 81 -5.30 6.72 -9.65
C VAL A 81 -5.76 8.16 -9.76
N ILE A 82 -6.36 8.67 -8.69
CA ILE A 82 -6.83 10.05 -8.59
C ILE A 82 -6.08 10.70 -7.44
N THR A 83 -5.40 11.83 -7.68
CA THR A 83 -4.58 12.51 -6.66
C THR A 83 -4.86 14.00 -6.56
N THR A 84 -4.69 14.55 -5.36
CA THR A 84 -4.62 16.00 -5.13
C THR A 84 -3.69 16.29 -3.93
N PRO A 85 -2.87 17.35 -3.98
CA PRO A 85 -1.96 17.69 -2.89
C PRO A 85 -2.69 18.46 -1.78
N ALA A 86 -2.18 18.37 -0.55
CA ALA A 86 -2.71 19.10 0.59
C ALA A 86 -2.69 20.63 0.37
N ILE A 87 -3.77 21.31 0.78
CA ILE A 87 -3.88 22.78 0.75
C ILE A 87 -3.17 23.36 1.97
N GLY A 88 -2.49 24.51 1.82
CA GLY A 88 -1.87 25.23 2.93
C GLY A 88 -0.53 24.66 3.42
N HIS A 89 0.02 23.64 2.75
CA HIS A 89 1.36 23.12 3.01
C HIS A 89 2.39 23.63 1.97
N VAL A 90 3.62 23.88 2.40
CA VAL A 90 4.75 24.12 1.48
C VAL A 90 5.22 22.78 0.92
N PRO A 91 5.59 22.66 -0.38
CA PRO A 91 6.17 21.44 -0.93
C PRO A 91 7.39 20.92 -0.13
N PRO A 92 7.57 19.60 0.01
CA PRO A 92 6.71 18.53 -0.50
C PRO A 92 5.40 18.42 0.31
N ARG A 93 4.27 18.32 -0.39
CA ARG A 93 2.93 18.28 0.22
C ARG A 93 2.48 16.83 0.37
N PRO A 94 1.81 16.46 1.48
CA PRO A 94 1.05 15.23 1.54
C PRO A 94 0.06 15.13 0.38
N VAL A 95 -0.18 13.92 -0.12
CA VAL A 95 -1.01 13.67 -1.29
C VAL A 95 -2.21 12.83 -0.89
N LEU A 96 -3.43 13.35 -1.08
CA LEU A 96 -4.63 12.54 -1.04
C LEU A 96 -4.70 11.72 -2.33
N MET A 97 -4.92 10.42 -2.21
CA MET A 97 -5.03 9.49 -3.33
C MET A 97 -6.27 8.61 -3.18
N PHE A 98 -7.09 8.54 -4.22
CA PHE A 98 -8.04 7.46 -4.43
C PHE A 98 -7.46 6.52 -5.47
N SER A 99 -7.30 5.25 -5.12
CA SER A 99 -6.75 4.25 -6.04
C SER A 99 -7.71 3.08 -6.21
N CYS A 100 -7.80 2.56 -7.43
CA CYS A 100 -8.39 1.28 -7.73
C CYS A 100 -7.34 0.46 -8.45
N VAL A 101 -6.80 -0.57 -7.80
CA VAL A 101 -5.77 -1.46 -8.37
C VAL A 101 -6.29 -2.87 -8.21
N ASP A 102 -6.32 -3.63 -9.31
CA ASP A 102 -6.86 -4.99 -9.33
C ASP A 102 -8.29 -5.08 -8.76
N ASN A 103 -9.13 -4.10 -9.15
CA ASN A 103 -10.51 -3.93 -8.68
C ASN A 103 -10.67 -3.68 -7.17
N ILE A 104 -9.59 -3.35 -6.45
CA ILE A 104 -9.64 -3.00 -5.04
C ILE A 104 -9.49 -1.48 -4.90
N THR A 105 -10.60 -0.84 -4.50
CA THR A 105 -10.67 0.60 -4.23
C THR A 105 -10.11 0.91 -2.83
N ARG A 106 -9.22 1.89 -2.75
CA ARG A 106 -8.63 2.39 -1.51
C ARG A 106 -8.67 3.91 -1.49
N MET A 107 -8.85 4.47 -0.31
CA MET A 107 -8.63 5.89 -0.05
C MET A 107 -7.41 6.02 0.84
N GLN A 108 -6.44 6.82 0.41
CA GLN A 108 -5.10 6.86 0.98
C GLN A 108 -4.59 8.29 1.08
N VAL A 109 -3.70 8.55 2.04
CA VAL A 109 -2.90 9.77 2.10
C VAL A 109 -1.43 9.39 2.16
N ALA A 110 -0.66 9.79 1.15
CA ALA A 110 0.79 9.66 1.13
C ALA A 110 1.40 10.84 1.91
N LEU A 111 2.12 10.53 2.98
CA LEU A 111 2.69 11.48 3.92
C LEU A 111 4.17 11.72 3.62
N MET A 112 4.62 12.96 3.76
CA MET A 112 6.03 13.31 3.52
C MET A 112 6.94 13.00 4.72
N HIS A 113 6.33 12.79 5.89
CA HIS A 113 6.99 12.36 7.11
C HIS A 113 6.23 11.17 7.69
N PRO A 114 6.93 10.13 8.15
CA PRO A 114 6.27 8.95 8.69
C PRO A 114 5.57 9.26 10.02
N LEU A 115 4.42 8.63 10.23
CA LEU A 115 3.77 8.57 11.54
C LEU A 115 4.33 7.41 12.35
N ASP A 116 4.51 7.61 13.66
CA ASP A 116 4.94 6.60 14.61
C ASP A 116 3.76 6.04 15.42
N VAL A 117 2.68 5.71 14.71
CA VAL A 117 1.46 5.10 15.27
C VAL A 117 0.93 4.06 14.28
N HIS A 118 0.09 3.14 14.75
CA HIS A 118 -0.42 2.04 13.92
C HIS A 118 -1.73 2.38 13.19
N ASP A 119 -2.56 3.21 13.82
CA ASP A 119 -3.82 3.71 13.26
C ASP A 119 -4.13 5.10 13.86
N ILE A 120 -5.01 5.83 13.19
CA ILE A 120 -5.53 7.11 13.67
C ILE A 120 -7.01 7.27 13.32
N ALA A 121 -7.73 7.99 14.18
CA ALA A 121 -9.07 8.45 13.86
C ALA A 121 -8.99 9.63 12.88
N VAL A 122 -9.56 9.46 11.69
CA VAL A 122 -9.66 10.48 10.65
C VAL A 122 -11.09 10.97 10.56
N THR A 123 -11.26 12.28 10.45
CA THR A 123 -12.55 12.88 10.08
C THR A 123 -12.44 13.42 8.67
N LEU A 124 -13.27 12.88 7.78
CA LEU A 124 -13.39 13.33 6.41
C LEU A 124 -14.58 14.28 6.30
N ASN A 125 -14.32 15.53 5.94
CA ASN A 125 -15.37 16.52 5.72
C ASN A 125 -15.65 16.64 4.23
N ALA A 126 -16.85 16.28 3.80
CA ALA A 126 -17.31 16.40 2.42
C ALA A 126 -18.67 17.12 2.40
N ASP A 127 -18.71 18.29 1.77
CA ASP A 127 -19.87 19.18 1.69
C ASP A 127 -20.56 19.42 3.04
N SER A 128 -21.61 18.64 3.35
CA SER A 128 -22.44 18.72 4.56
C SER A 128 -22.28 17.54 5.53
N ARG A 129 -21.33 16.64 5.27
CA ARG A 129 -21.13 15.41 6.04
C ARG A 129 -19.71 15.33 6.58
N ALA A 130 -19.61 15.02 7.88
CA ALA A 130 -18.38 14.60 8.51
C ALA A 130 -18.44 13.08 8.70
N LEU A 131 -17.55 12.35 8.02
CA LEU A 131 -17.37 10.91 8.20
C LEU A 131 -16.19 10.68 9.13
N ARG A 132 -16.44 10.13 10.31
CA ARG A 132 -15.38 9.68 11.21
C ARG A 132 -15.08 8.21 10.93
N SER A 133 -13.82 7.90 10.69
CA SER A 133 -13.35 6.55 10.37
C SER A 133 -11.96 6.32 10.93
N HIS A 134 -11.65 5.08 11.30
CA HIS A 134 -10.29 4.69 11.66
C HIS A 134 -9.51 4.32 10.40
N TRP A 135 -8.32 4.89 10.26
CA TRP A 135 -7.43 4.63 9.14
C TRP A 135 -6.16 4.02 9.67
N PHE A 136 -5.58 3.12 8.90
CA PHE A 136 -4.39 2.41 9.29
C PHE A 136 -3.14 3.05 8.70
N VAL A 137 -2.07 3.04 9.49
CA VAL A 137 -0.74 3.43 9.04
C VAL A 137 -0.06 2.22 8.38
N ARG A 138 0.54 2.47 7.22
CA ARG A 138 1.15 1.49 6.32
C ARG A 138 2.48 2.04 5.81
N GLU A 139 3.22 1.19 5.09
CA GLU A 139 4.47 1.56 4.42
C GLU A 139 5.47 2.24 5.38
N ASN A 140 5.67 1.66 6.57
CA ASN A 140 6.59 2.19 7.59
C ASN A 140 6.30 3.66 7.97
N GLY A 141 5.02 4.02 8.10
CA GLY A 141 4.58 5.32 8.57
C GLY A 141 4.19 6.31 7.47
N THR A 142 4.56 6.07 6.22
CA THR A 142 4.42 7.07 5.14
C THR A 142 3.09 6.99 4.41
N LEU A 143 2.27 5.96 4.64
CA LEU A 143 0.97 5.83 3.99
C LEU A 143 -0.12 5.69 5.06
N LEU A 144 -1.14 6.52 4.96
CA LEU A 144 -2.36 6.37 5.72
C LEU A 144 -3.44 5.80 4.80
N GLU A 145 -4.10 4.71 5.18
CA GLU A 145 -5.08 4.02 4.33
C GLU A 145 -6.40 3.78 5.06
N SER A 146 -7.49 4.17 4.42
CA SER A 146 -8.84 3.72 4.77
C SER A 146 -9.04 2.31 4.22
N SER A 147 -9.03 1.32 5.11
CA SER A 147 -9.28 -0.07 4.76
C SER A 147 -10.38 -0.65 5.66
N ARG A 148 -10.96 -1.77 5.20
CA ARG A 148 -11.86 -2.57 6.02
C ARG A 148 -11.00 -3.32 7.03
N GLY A 149 -11.14 -2.99 8.31
CA GLY A 149 -10.58 -3.78 9.42
C GLY A 149 -11.17 -5.18 9.46
#